data_AF-A0A9N9DHG8-F1
#
_entry.id   AF-A0A9N9DHG8-F1
#
_cell.length_a   1.000
_cell.length_b   1.000
_cell.length_c   1.000
_cell.angle_alpha   90.00
_cell.angle_beta   90.00
_cell.angle_gamma   90.00
#
_symmetry.space_group_name_H-M   'P 1'
#
loop_
_entity.id
_entity.type
_entity.pdbx_description
1 polymer ?
#
loop_
_entity_poly.entity_id
_entity_poly.type
_entity_poly.pdbx_seq_one_letter_code
_entity_poly.pdbx_strand_id
1 'polypeptide(L)'
;MPKRKVKKYEPTRLPNIGYLGVGYDIYRGNPKEIGSVDKGFKLEPIFNLTLDGGITPDGRYVLPKGIAAQQCISCIIDFETDYVKTIKNYEEDLEKSISVNGEISFP
;
A
#
# COMPACT_ATOMS: atom_id res chain seq x y z
N MET A 1 -38.64 25.60 -0.78
CA MET A 1 -37.53 24.81 -0.20
C MET A 1 -36.24 25.21 -0.92
N PRO A 2 -35.21 25.72 -0.23
CA PRO A 2 -33.95 26.06 -0.88
C PRO A 2 -33.22 24.76 -1.27
N LYS A 3 -32.89 24.60 -2.56
CA LYS A 3 -32.10 23.48 -3.05
C LYS A 3 -30.68 23.59 -2.48
N ARG A 4 -30.29 22.64 -1.62
CA ARG A 4 -28.92 22.54 -1.08
C ARG A 4 -27.96 22.37 -2.25
N LYS A 5 -27.12 23.37 -2.52
CA LYS A 5 -26.07 23.28 -3.54
C LYS A 5 -25.05 22.23 -3.08
N VAL A 6 -25.06 21.06 -3.71
CA VAL A 6 -24.01 20.05 -3.51
C VAL A 6 -22.76 20.56 -4.22
N LYS A 7 -21.70 20.87 -3.47
CA LYS A 7 -20.39 21.18 -4.06
C LYS A 7 -19.88 19.92 -4.76
N LYS A 8 -19.77 19.96 -6.08
CA LYS A 8 -19.17 18.91 -6.89
C LYS A 8 -17.66 19.02 -6.72
N TYR A 9 -17.07 18.15 -5.91
CA TYR A 9 -15.61 18.06 -5.79
C TYR A 9 -15.10 17.18 -6.93
N GLU A 10 -14.15 17.67 -7.72
CA GLU A 10 -13.41 16.82 -8.64
C GLU A 10 -12.65 15.77 -7.81
N PRO A 11 -12.78 14.47 -8.11
CA PRO A 11 -12.15 13.43 -7.31
C PRO A 11 -10.62 13.58 -7.40
N THR A 12 -9.97 13.64 -6.24
CA THR A 12 -8.51 13.84 -6.14
C THR A 12 -7.79 12.50 -6.18
N ARG A 13 -6.48 12.47 -6.43
CA ARG A 13 -5.72 11.21 -6.31
C ARG A 13 -5.65 10.78 -4.85
N LEU A 14 -5.82 9.48 -4.59
CA LEU A 14 -5.62 8.93 -3.24
C LEU A 14 -4.16 9.18 -2.82
N PRO A 15 -3.90 9.73 -1.61
CA PRO A 15 -2.54 9.90 -1.12
C PRO A 15 -1.78 8.58 -1.12
N ASN A 16 -0.47 8.63 -1.43
CA ASN A 16 0.43 7.47 -1.47
C ASN A 16 0.05 6.34 -2.45
N ILE A 17 -0.95 6.51 -3.31
CA ILE A 17 -1.33 5.50 -4.32
C ILE A 17 -0.20 5.20 -5.31
N GLY A 18 0.80 6.07 -5.42
CA GLY A 18 1.96 5.90 -6.31
C GLY A 18 2.89 4.74 -5.93
N TYR A 19 2.81 4.21 -4.70
CA TYR A 19 3.54 2.99 -4.31
C TYR A 19 2.84 1.71 -4.78
N LEU A 20 1.61 1.81 -5.28
CA LEU A 20 0.91 0.65 -5.82
C LEU A 20 1.58 0.23 -7.14
N GLY A 21 1.89 -1.06 -7.26
CA GLY A 21 2.45 -1.62 -8.49
C GLY A 21 3.93 -1.26 -8.74
N VAL A 22 4.61 -0.64 -7.78
CA VAL A 22 6.06 -0.46 -7.82
C VAL A 22 6.78 -1.73 -7.38
N GLY A 23 8.00 -1.94 -7.88
CA GLY A 23 8.79 -3.10 -7.49
C GLY A 23 9.35 -2.98 -6.09
N TYR A 24 9.61 -4.13 -5.46
CA TYR A 24 10.26 -4.22 -4.17
C TYR A 24 11.50 -5.12 -4.23
N ASP A 25 12.66 -4.62 -3.81
CA ASP A 25 13.90 -5.37 -3.64
C ASP A 25 13.96 -5.98 -2.24
N ILE A 26 13.66 -7.27 -2.13
CA ILE A 26 13.62 -8.00 -0.85
C ILE A 26 14.96 -8.02 -0.12
N TYR A 27 16.09 -7.84 -0.81
CA TYR A 27 17.42 -7.89 -0.19
C TYR A 27 17.87 -6.52 0.31
N ARG A 28 17.34 -5.44 -0.26
CA ARG A 28 17.69 -4.06 0.11
C ARG A 28 16.60 -3.37 0.93
N GLY A 29 15.44 -4.00 1.03
CA GLY A 29 14.28 -3.49 1.74
C GLY A 29 14.36 -3.70 3.25
N ASN A 30 13.71 -2.79 3.97
CA ASN A 30 13.52 -2.85 5.40
C ASN A 30 12.21 -2.14 5.80
N PRO A 31 11.10 -2.88 5.98
CA PRO A 31 9.81 -2.31 6.40
C PRO A 31 9.85 -1.68 7.80
N LYS A 32 10.88 -1.95 8.61
CA LYS A 32 11.07 -1.37 9.94
C LYS A 32 11.92 -0.10 9.92
N GLU A 33 12.31 0.40 8.75
CA GLU A 33 13.02 1.68 8.64
C GLU A 33 12.14 2.83 9.16
N ILE A 34 12.66 3.59 10.13
CA ILE A 34 11.93 4.70 10.76
C ILE A 34 12.42 6.02 10.17
N GLY A 35 11.48 6.88 9.76
CA GLY A 35 11.76 8.26 9.35
C GLY A 35 12.11 8.43 7.87
N SER A 36 12.13 7.36 7.08
CA SER A 36 12.23 7.42 5.62
C SER A 36 11.36 6.36 4.96
N VAL A 37 11.19 6.52 3.65
CA VAL A 37 10.61 5.48 2.79
C VAL A 37 11.60 4.32 2.73
N ASP A 38 11.07 3.09 2.81
CA ASP A 38 11.85 1.87 2.69
C ASP A 38 12.66 1.86 1.37
N LYS A 39 13.98 1.71 1.49
CA LYS A 39 14.93 1.65 0.37
C LYS A 39 14.71 0.48 -0.59
N GLY A 40 13.92 -0.52 -0.20
CA GLY A 40 13.51 -1.64 -1.04
C GLY A 40 12.58 -1.22 -2.17
N PHE A 41 11.85 -0.11 -2.05
CA PHE A 41 10.97 0.37 -3.12
C PHE A 41 11.79 0.82 -4.34
N LYS A 42 11.57 0.14 -5.47
CA LYS A 42 12.06 0.57 -6.77
C LYS A 42 11.07 1.60 -7.31
N LEU A 43 11.51 2.84 -7.48
CA LEU A 43 10.64 3.94 -7.94
C LEU A 43 10.08 3.74 -9.37
N GLU A 44 10.61 2.76 -10.11
CA GLU A 44 10.06 2.35 -11.39
C GLU A 44 8.83 1.43 -11.20
N PRO A 45 7.66 1.82 -11.73
CA PRO A 45 6.46 1.00 -11.65
C PRO A 45 6.60 -0.25 -12.52
N ILE A 46 6.31 -1.42 -11.95
CA ILE A 46 6.22 -2.68 -12.68
C ILE A 46 4.95 -2.70 -13.54
N PHE A 47 3.86 -2.15 -13.00
CA PHE A 47 2.58 -2.08 -13.69
C PHE A 47 2.26 -0.65 -14.12
N ASN A 48 1.80 -0.50 -15.36
CA ASN A 48 1.28 0.78 -15.83
C ASN A 48 -0.15 0.99 -15.30
N LEU A 49 -0.29 1.78 -14.24
CA LEU A 49 -1.55 2.07 -13.58
C LEU A 49 -2.19 3.35 -14.14
N THR A 50 -3.18 3.21 -15.01
CA THR A 50 -3.94 4.33 -15.57
C THR A 50 -5.12 4.68 -14.68
N LEU A 51 -5.36 5.97 -14.44
CA LEU A 51 -6.42 6.49 -13.54
C LEU A 51 -7.81 6.53 -14.21
N ASP A 52 -8.19 5.45 -14.87
CA ASP A 52 -9.48 5.25 -15.55
C ASP A 52 -10.36 4.18 -14.87
N GLY A 53 -10.00 3.77 -13.65
CA GLY A 53 -10.67 2.70 -12.90
C GLY A 53 -11.91 3.11 -12.11
N GLY A 54 -12.30 4.38 -12.17
CA GLY A 54 -13.44 4.92 -11.44
C GLY A 54 -13.06 5.61 -10.14
N ILE A 55 -14.01 5.68 -9.21
CA ILE A 55 -13.88 6.44 -7.96
C ILE A 55 -14.11 5.49 -6.79
N THR A 56 -13.44 5.74 -5.66
CA THR A 56 -13.69 5.04 -4.40
C THR A 56 -15.18 5.06 -4.00
N PRO A 57 -15.67 4.08 -3.22
CA PRO A 57 -17.09 4.02 -2.84
C PRO A 57 -17.63 5.25 -2.10
N ASP A 58 -16.75 6.00 -1.42
CA ASP A 58 -17.06 7.25 -0.74
C ASP A 58 -17.06 8.49 -1.67
N GLY A 59 -16.78 8.30 -2.96
CA GLY A 59 -16.81 9.32 -3.99
C GLY A 59 -15.64 10.30 -3.96
N ARG A 60 -14.57 10.03 -3.21
CA ARG A 60 -13.50 11.00 -2.94
C ARG A 60 -12.29 10.89 -3.86
N TYR A 61 -11.89 9.68 -4.24
CA TYR A 61 -10.62 9.46 -4.91
C TYR A 61 -10.74 8.69 -6.22
N VAL A 62 -10.00 9.12 -7.24
CA VAL A 62 -9.86 8.35 -8.48
C VAL A 62 -8.93 7.14 -8.26
N LEU A 63 -9.30 6.00 -8.83
CA LEU A 63 -8.54 4.75 -8.73
C LEU A 63 -8.00 4.30 -10.08
N PRO A 64 -6.86 3.58 -10.10
CA PRO A 64 -6.41 2.93 -11.31
C PRO A 64 -7.36 1.82 -11.77
N LYS A 65 -7.37 1.54 -13.08
CA LYS A 65 -8.15 0.43 -13.62
C LYS A 65 -7.72 -0.91 -13.02
N GLY A 66 -8.71 -1.71 -12.62
CA GLY A 66 -8.48 -3.02 -11.99
C GLY A 66 -8.12 -2.95 -10.49
N ILE A 67 -8.09 -1.75 -9.89
CA ILE A 67 -7.81 -1.56 -8.48
C ILE A 67 -9.08 -1.20 -7.73
N ALA A 68 -9.33 -1.89 -6.61
CA ALA A 68 -10.34 -1.51 -5.64
C ALA A 68 -9.64 -1.01 -4.37
N ALA A 69 -10.11 0.11 -3.82
CA ALA A 69 -9.64 0.63 -2.54
C ALA A 69 -10.84 0.94 -1.64
N GLN A 70 -10.74 0.52 -0.39
CA GLN A 70 -11.74 0.76 0.64
C GLN A 70 -11.06 1.45 1.81
N GLN A 71 -11.53 2.66 2.15
CA GLN A 71 -11.05 3.35 3.34
C GLN A 71 -11.68 2.70 4.58
N CYS A 72 -10.87 2.01 5.37
CA CYS A 72 -11.26 1.55 6.70
C CYS A 72 -10.94 2.66 7.71
N ILE A 73 -11.97 3.30 8.26
CA ILE A 73 -11.80 4.28 9.34
C ILE A 73 -11.72 3.51 10.66
N SER A 74 -10.56 2.90 10.92
CA SER A 74 -10.22 2.31 12.21
C SER A 74 -8.73 2.51 12.44
N CYS A 75 -8.36 3.39 13.37
CA CYS A 75 -7.00 3.45 13.87
C CYS A 75 -6.92 2.46 15.05
N ILE A 76 -6.28 1.32 14.83
CA ILE A 76 -5.92 0.40 15.91
C ILE A 76 -4.53 0.80 16.36
N ILE A 77 -4.36 1.07 17.66
CA ILE A 77 -3.05 1.35 18.26
C ILE A 77 -2.58 0.03 18.86
N ASP A 78 -1.74 -0.68 18.13
CA ASP A 78 -1.12 -1.92 18.59
C ASP A 78 0.31 -1.64 19.06
N PHE A 79 0.64 -2.10 20.27
CA PHE A 79 1.99 -2.05 20.81
C PHE A 79 2.56 -3.48 20.84
N GLU A 80 3.47 -3.77 19.94
CA GLU A 80 4.24 -5.03 19.91
C GLU A 80 5.66 -4.73 20.42
N THR A 81 6.18 -5.56 21.32
CA THR A 81 7.56 -5.47 21.81
C THR A 81 8.22 -6.81 21.61
N ASP A 82 9.08 -6.88 20.59
CA ASP A 82 9.84 -8.09 20.28
C ASP A 82 11.26 -8.01 20.83
N TYR A 83 11.73 -9.13 21.39
CA TYR A 83 13.10 -9.25 21.86
C TYR A 83 13.96 -9.92 20.78
N VAL A 84 14.64 -9.11 19.98
CA VAL A 84 15.52 -9.57 18.89
C VAL A 84 16.91 -9.90 19.44
N LYS A 85 17.19 -11.19 19.71
CA LYS A 85 18.52 -11.66 20.16
C LYS A 85 19.49 -11.96 19.04
N THR A 86 18.98 -12.35 17.89
CA THR A 86 19.77 -12.90 16.79
C THR A 86 19.30 -12.34 15.46
N ILE A 87 20.15 -12.46 14.44
CA ILE A 87 19.83 -12.07 13.07
C ILE A 87 18.62 -12.86 12.55
N LYS A 88 18.51 -14.15 12.90
CA LYS A 88 17.37 -14.99 12.52
C LYS A 88 16.05 -14.46 13.07
N ASN A 89 16.05 -14.00 14.33
CA ASN A 89 14.86 -13.38 14.93
C ASN A 89 14.46 -12.09 14.22
N TYR A 90 15.43 -11.34 13.68
CA TYR A 90 15.17 -10.13 12.91
C TYR A 90 14.60 -10.46 11.52
N GLU A 91 15.14 -11.48 10.85
CA GLU A 91 14.64 -11.95 9.56
C GLU A 91 13.19 -12.47 9.66
N GLU A 92 12.90 -13.34 10.64
CA GLU A 92 11.54 -13.86 10.90
C GLU A 92 10.52 -12.73 11.15
N ASP A 93 10.96 -11.67 11.82
CA ASP A 93 10.15 -10.50 12.14
C ASP A 93 9.91 -9.60 10.91
N LEU A 94 10.89 -9.49 10.00
CA LEU A 94 10.70 -8.82 8.71
C LEU A 94 9.78 -9.61 7.76
N GLU A 95 9.86 -10.95 7.77
CA GLU A 95 9.00 -11.83 6.95
C GLU A 95 7.51 -11.69 7.31
N LYS A 96 7.16 -11.31 8.56
CA LYS A 96 5.77 -10.98 8.91
C LYS A 96 5.22 -9.81 8.09
N SER A 97 6.08 -8.86 7.70
CA SER A 97 5.69 -7.64 6.98
C SER A 97 5.73 -7.82 5.46
N ILE A 98 6.52 -8.79 4.96
CA ILE A 98 6.66 -9.10 3.54
C ILE A 98 6.45 -10.60 3.35
N SER A 99 5.33 -10.99 2.75
CA SER A 99 5.08 -12.37 2.35
C SER A 99 5.22 -12.52 0.83
N VAL A 100 5.92 -13.57 0.40
CA VAL A 100 6.02 -13.96 -1.00
C VAL A 100 5.13 -15.19 -1.20
N ASN A 101 4.06 -15.04 -1.98
CA ASN A 101 3.22 -16.17 -2.39
C ASN A 101 3.56 -16.55 -3.83
N GLY A 102 3.87 -17.82 -4.07
CA GLY A 102 4.13 -18.36 -5.40
C GLY A 102 3.67 -19.81 -5.51
N GLU A 103 2.90 -20.12 -6.55
CA GLU A 103 2.57 -21.50 -6.93
C GLU A 103 3.59 -21.96 -7.97
N ILE A 104 4.35 -23.01 -7.64
CA ILE A 104 5.24 -23.67 -8.61
C ILE A 104 4.40 -24.75 -9.32
N SER A 105 3.96 -24.45 -10.54
CA SER A 105 3.39 -25.48 -11.41
C SER A 105 4.52 -26.20 -12.15
N PHE A 106 4.65 -27.50 -11.89
CA PHE A 106 5.49 -28.39 -12.71
C PHE A 106 4.67 -28.87 -13.93
N PRO A 107 5.29 -29.00 -15.11
CA PRO A 107 4.67 -29.63 -16.28
C PRO A 107 4.48 -31.14 -16.11
#